data_AF-A0A9N9W877-F1
#
_entry.id   AF-A0A9N9W877-F1
#
_cell.length_a   1.000
_cell.length_b   1.000
_cell.length_c   1.000
_cell.angle_alpha   90.00
_cell.angle_beta   90.00
_cell.angle_gamma   90.00
#
_symmetry.space_group_name_H-M   'P 1'
#
loop_
_entity.id
_entity.type
_entity.pdbx_description
1 polymer ?
#
loop_
_entity_poly.entity_id
_entity_poly.type
_entity_poly.pdbx_seq_one_letter_code
_entity_poly.pdbx_strand_id
1 'polypeptide(L)'
;MVIAINDMVPGPPINVCVNDVIVVEVRNKIPDQDVTIHWHGISQKGTPHMDGVPMVTQCPIAYGTSYKYAFIASSPGTFFYHADSVSHQSDGVYGSLIVNQPQPQEVHAALYDYDRSVENTFVIGAQFPALLSANLEDVAQLPPNSLVINGDDENFKYVL
;
A
#
# COMPACT_ATOMS: atom_id res chain seq x y z
N MET A 1 16.12 8.26 3.86
CA MET A 1 14.99 9.22 3.79
C MET A 1 13.78 8.44 3.33
N VAL A 2 12.58 8.72 3.85
CA VAL A 2 11.36 7.98 3.52
C VAL A 2 10.19 8.95 3.31
N ILE A 3 9.21 8.55 2.51
CA ILE A 3 7.91 9.21 2.39
C ILE A 3 6.91 8.38 3.18
N ALA A 4 6.31 9.00 4.20
CA ALA A 4 5.40 8.34 5.11
C ALA A 4 3.94 8.66 4.81
N ILE A 5 3.05 7.73 5.10
CA ILE A 5 1.59 7.94 5.07
C ILE A 5 1.16 8.15 6.53
N ASN A 6 0.67 9.35 6.85
CA ASN A 6 0.32 9.73 8.23
C ASN A 6 1.45 9.43 9.23
N ASP A 7 2.68 9.80 8.89
CA ASP A 7 3.89 9.60 9.70
C ASP A 7 4.23 8.12 10.00
N MET A 8 3.69 7.18 9.20
CA MET A 8 3.96 5.74 9.31
C MET A 8 4.54 5.18 8.00
N VAL A 9 5.50 4.25 8.14
CA VAL A 9 6.00 3.36 7.08
C VAL A 9 6.14 1.96 7.69
N PRO A 10 5.39 0.95 7.22
CA PRO A 10 4.31 1.01 6.24
C PRO A 10 3.20 1.96 6.70
N GLY A 11 2.40 2.45 5.77
CA GLY A 11 1.22 3.23 6.07
C GLY A 11 0.20 2.47 6.92
N PRO A 12 -0.79 3.17 7.51
CA PRO A 12 -1.79 2.57 8.39
C PRO A 12 -2.48 1.37 7.73
N PRO A 13 -2.65 0.24 8.44
CA PRO A 13 -3.35 -0.92 7.88
C PRO A 13 -4.82 -0.59 7.65
N ILE A 14 -5.37 -1.02 6.51
CA ILE A 14 -6.80 -0.99 6.25
C ILE A 14 -7.34 -2.39 6.56
N ASN A 15 -8.29 -2.49 7.48
CA ASN A 15 -8.93 -3.75 7.83
C ASN A 15 -10.45 -3.57 7.80
N VAL A 16 -11.11 -4.29 6.89
CA VAL A 16 -12.55 -4.19 6.64
C VAL A 16 -13.14 -5.57 6.43
N CYS A 17 -14.47 -5.68 6.33
CA CYS A 17 -15.15 -6.91 5.94
C CYS A 17 -15.54 -6.90 4.46
N VAL A 18 -15.80 -8.08 3.90
CA VAL A 18 -16.40 -8.21 2.57
C VAL A 18 -17.70 -7.40 2.47
N ASN A 19 -17.84 -6.67 1.37
CA ASN A 19 -18.92 -5.73 1.05
C ASN A 19 -18.91 -4.39 1.79
N ASP A 20 -17.93 -4.12 2.65
CA ASP A 20 -17.74 -2.77 3.17
C ASP A 20 -17.35 -1.81 2.04
N VAL A 21 -17.75 -0.54 2.20
CA VAL A 21 -17.31 0.55 1.31
C VAL A 21 -16.08 1.18 1.94
N ILE A 22 -14.93 0.98 1.29
CA ILE A 22 -13.69 1.66 1.66
C ILE A 22 -13.77 3.09 1.12
N VAL A 23 -13.57 4.07 2.01
CA VAL A 23 -13.55 5.50 1.68
C VAL A 23 -12.26 6.11 2.20
N VAL A 24 -11.37 6.51 1.30
CA VAL A 24 -10.05 7.07 1.66
C VAL A 24 -9.85 8.41 0.96
N GLU A 25 -9.63 9.47 1.73
CA GLU A 25 -9.23 10.78 1.23
C GLU A 25 -7.70 10.89 1.28
N VAL A 26 -7.07 10.84 0.12
CA VAL A 26 -5.61 11.02 0.00
C VAL A 26 -5.34 12.50 -0.20
N ARG A 27 -4.56 13.09 0.71
CA ARG A 27 -4.07 14.47 0.61
C ARG A 27 -2.59 14.45 0.29
N ASN A 28 -2.21 14.87 -0.91
CA ASN A 28 -0.82 14.84 -1.32
C ASN A 28 -0.05 16.02 -0.68
N LYS A 29 0.93 15.70 0.17
CA LYS A 29 1.83 16.65 0.82
C LYS A 29 3.30 16.50 0.41
N ILE A 30 3.59 15.70 -0.62
CA ILE A 30 4.94 15.48 -1.12
C ILE A 30 5.33 16.70 -1.98
N PRO A 31 6.34 17.50 -1.59
CA PRO A 31 6.70 18.71 -2.33
C PRO A 31 7.05 18.42 -3.78
N ASP A 32 6.47 19.18 -4.71
CA ASP A 32 6.75 19.16 -6.15
C ASP A 32 6.58 17.80 -6.84
N GLN A 33 5.83 16.87 -6.22
CA GLN A 33 5.59 15.53 -6.75
C GLN A 33 4.11 15.21 -6.78
N ASP A 34 3.70 14.56 -7.86
CA ASP A 34 2.35 14.02 -8.01
C ASP A 34 2.33 12.56 -7.57
N VAL A 35 1.21 12.11 -6.99
CA VAL A 35 1.06 10.73 -6.53
C VAL A 35 -0.34 10.21 -6.82
N THR A 36 -0.49 8.91 -6.95
CA THR A 36 -1.78 8.21 -6.91
C THR A 36 -1.62 6.95 -6.07
N ILE A 37 -2.71 6.44 -5.49
CA ILE A 37 -2.70 5.20 -4.70
C ILE A 37 -3.47 4.12 -5.45
N HIS A 38 -2.80 3.02 -5.75
CA HIS A 38 -3.37 1.80 -6.30
C HIS A 38 -3.73 0.81 -5.18
N TRP A 39 -4.84 0.08 -5.39
CA TRP A 39 -5.42 -0.87 -4.44
C TRP A 39 -5.18 -2.30 -4.93
N HIS A 40 -3.96 -2.79 -4.71
CA HIS A 40 -3.47 -4.01 -5.36
C HIS A 40 -4.34 -5.24 -5.07
N GLY A 41 -4.87 -5.83 -6.13
CA GLY A 41 -5.72 -7.03 -6.06
C GLY A 41 -7.21 -6.76 -5.82
N ILE A 42 -7.61 -5.50 -5.56
CA ILE A 42 -9.02 -5.13 -5.52
C ILE A 42 -9.57 -5.04 -6.95
N SER A 43 -10.69 -5.71 -7.22
CA SER A 43 -11.22 -5.85 -8.59
C SER A 43 -11.71 -4.55 -9.24
N GLN A 44 -12.02 -3.53 -8.43
CA GLN A 44 -12.62 -2.26 -8.85
C GLN A 44 -13.87 -2.42 -9.73
N LYS A 45 -14.62 -3.51 -9.56
CA LYS A 45 -15.82 -3.79 -10.34
C LYS A 45 -16.89 -2.74 -10.07
N GLY A 46 -17.24 -1.96 -11.10
CA GLY A 46 -18.18 -0.84 -11.00
C GLY A 46 -17.55 0.49 -10.58
N THR A 47 -16.27 0.48 -10.18
CA THR A 47 -15.50 1.66 -9.78
C THR A 47 -14.11 1.72 -10.46
N PRO A 48 -13.99 1.49 -11.79
CA PRO A 48 -12.67 1.48 -12.44
C PRO A 48 -11.90 2.79 -12.31
N HIS A 49 -12.59 3.93 -12.14
CA HIS A 49 -11.98 5.25 -11.89
C HIS A 49 -11.43 5.42 -10.45
N MET A 50 -11.55 4.40 -9.60
CA MET A 50 -10.98 4.34 -8.26
C MET A 50 -9.73 3.45 -8.18
N ASP A 51 -9.27 2.93 -9.32
CA ASP A 51 -8.15 2.00 -9.38
C ASP A 51 -6.79 2.64 -9.06
N GLY A 52 -6.63 3.94 -9.30
CA GLY A 52 -5.42 4.65 -8.89
C GLY A 52 -4.27 4.65 -9.88
N VAL A 53 -4.47 4.13 -11.09
CA VAL A 53 -3.44 4.13 -12.14
C VAL A 53 -3.47 5.48 -12.88
N PRO A 54 -2.41 6.32 -12.77
CA PRO A 54 -2.37 7.64 -13.37
C PRO A 54 -2.38 7.54 -14.89
N MET A 55 -3.07 8.47 -15.55
CA MET A 55 -3.24 8.53 -17.00
C MET A 55 -3.99 7.34 -17.63
N VAL A 56 -4.46 6.39 -16.82
CA VAL A 56 -5.31 5.27 -17.25
C VAL A 56 -6.69 5.39 -16.63
N THR A 57 -6.76 5.48 -15.29
CA THR A 57 -8.03 5.48 -14.55
C THR A 57 -8.33 6.83 -13.90
N GLN A 58 -7.31 7.64 -13.66
CA GLN A 58 -7.44 9.01 -13.14
C GLN A 58 -6.25 9.90 -13.53
N CYS A 59 -6.40 11.21 -13.36
CA CYS A 59 -5.25 12.12 -13.30
C CYS A 59 -4.48 11.93 -11.97
N PRO A 60 -3.16 12.23 -11.95
CA PRO A 60 -2.39 12.27 -10.72
C PRO A 60 -2.95 13.24 -9.68
N ILE A 61 -2.74 12.95 -8.40
CA ILE A 61 -3.08 13.86 -7.30
C ILE A 61 -1.92 14.84 -7.16
N ALA A 62 -2.11 16.07 -7.64
CA ALA A 62 -1.09 17.10 -7.59
C ALA A 62 -0.72 17.50 -6.16
N TYR A 63 0.52 17.98 -5.96
CA TYR A 63 0.96 18.52 -4.67
C TYR A 63 -0.04 19.55 -4.11
N GLY A 64 -0.38 19.39 -2.83
CA GLY A 64 -1.32 20.27 -2.12
C GLY A 64 -2.79 20.01 -2.42
N THR A 65 -3.11 19.05 -3.29
CA THR A 65 -4.50 18.68 -3.63
C THR A 65 -4.92 17.37 -2.96
N SER A 66 -6.17 16.96 -3.17
CA SER A 66 -6.72 15.77 -2.55
C SER A 66 -7.64 15.01 -3.51
N TYR A 67 -7.70 13.69 -3.34
CA TYR A 67 -8.60 12.81 -4.09
C TYR A 67 -9.25 11.80 -3.14
N LYS A 68 -10.55 11.58 -3.34
CA LYS A 68 -11.34 10.67 -2.51
C LYS A 68 -11.63 9.39 -3.29
N TYR A 69 -11.02 8.30 -2.84
CA TYR A 69 -11.31 6.95 -3.29
C TYR A 69 -12.56 6.42 -2.55
N ALA A 70 -13.45 5.78 -3.28
CA ALA A 70 -14.62 5.11 -2.72
C ALA A 70 -14.99 3.86 -3.53
N PHE A 71 -14.77 2.68 -2.97
CA PHE A 71 -15.01 1.40 -3.66
C PHE A 71 -15.41 0.29 -2.69
N ILE A 72 -15.94 -0.81 -3.21
CA ILE A 72 -16.42 -1.94 -2.42
C ILE A 72 -15.30 -2.97 -2.27
N ALA A 73 -15.07 -3.44 -1.05
CA ALA A 73 -14.21 -4.58 -0.76
C ALA A 73 -14.92 -5.89 -1.15
N SER A 74 -14.87 -6.26 -2.43
CA SER A 74 -15.75 -7.29 -3.01
C SER A 74 -15.36 -8.74 -2.68
N SER A 75 -14.12 -8.99 -2.28
CA SER A 75 -13.56 -10.33 -2.11
C SER A 75 -12.73 -10.38 -0.82
N PRO A 76 -12.80 -11.47 -0.04
CA PRO A 76 -11.95 -11.64 1.13
C PRO A 76 -10.50 -11.91 0.73
N GLY A 77 -9.55 -11.54 1.58
CA GLY A 77 -8.14 -11.86 1.39
C GLY A 77 -7.18 -10.82 1.99
N THR A 78 -5.90 -11.13 1.84
CA THR A 78 -4.79 -10.25 2.18
C THR A 78 -4.29 -9.54 0.93
N PHE A 79 -4.45 -8.22 0.91
CA PHE A 79 -4.08 -7.31 -0.15
C PHE A 79 -3.14 -6.23 0.41
N PHE A 80 -2.78 -5.26 -0.43
CA PHE A 80 -2.03 -4.08 -0.02
C PHE A 80 -2.40 -2.90 -0.91
N TYR A 81 -2.11 -1.70 -0.45
CA TYR A 81 -2.19 -0.48 -1.23
C TYR A 81 -0.81 0.13 -1.36
N HIS A 82 -0.55 0.81 -2.47
CA HIS A 82 0.75 1.44 -2.72
C HIS A 82 0.61 2.61 -3.68
N ALA A 83 1.62 3.50 -3.69
CA ALA A 83 1.75 4.43 -4.81
C ALA A 83 1.88 3.65 -6.11
N ASP A 84 1.16 4.06 -7.16
CA ASP A 84 1.21 3.36 -8.45
C ASP A 84 2.61 3.40 -9.08
N SER A 85 3.33 4.52 -8.90
CA SER A 85 4.71 4.62 -9.32
C SER A 85 5.64 3.81 -8.41
N VAL A 86 6.48 2.97 -9.02
CA VAL A 86 7.49 2.15 -8.32
C VAL A 86 8.41 2.99 -7.43
N SER A 87 8.80 4.20 -7.86
CA SER A 87 9.69 5.07 -7.10
C SER A 87 9.10 5.50 -5.75
N HIS A 88 7.87 6.03 -5.73
CA HIS A 88 7.17 6.38 -4.49
C HIS A 88 6.87 5.14 -3.63
N GLN A 89 6.56 3.99 -4.25
CA GLN A 89 6.39 2.74 -3.52
C GLN A 89 7.68 2.36 -2.77
N SER A 90 8.83 2.37 -3.45
CA SER A 90 10.14 2.11 -2.83
C SER A 90 10.49 3.12 -1.74
N ASP A 91 10.00 4.36 -1.86
CA ASP A 91 10.26 5.42 -0.89
C ASP A 91 9.41 5.33 0.38
N GLY A 92 8.45 4.41 0.46
CA GLY A 92 7.65 4.16 1.67
C GLY A 92 6.14 4.30 1.51
N VAL A 93 5.65 4.63 0.31
CA VAL A 93 4.22 4.83 0.08
C VAL A 93 3.53 3.50 -0.22
N TYR A 94 3.32 2.71 0.83
CA TYR A 94 2.59 1.43 0.79
C TYR A 94 2.04 1.05 2.17
N GLY A 95 1.05 0.16 2.22
CA GLY A 95 0.50 -0.38 3.46
C GLY A 95 -0.40 -1.60 3.21
N SER A 96 -0.75 -2.32 4.26
CA SER A 96 -1.59 -3.53 4.13
C SER A 96 -3.08 -3.20 3.99
N LEU A 97 -3.79 -4.05 3.26
CA LEU A 97 -5.24 -4.00 3.12
C LEU A 97 -5.79 -5.41 3.32
N ILE A 98 -6.56 -5.63 4.37
CA ILE A 98 -7.13 -6.93 4.71
C ILE A 98 -8.66 -6.83 4.60
N VAL A 99 -9.24 -7.75 3.85
CA VAL A 99 -10.69 -7.92 3.75
C VAL A 99 -11.07 -9.23 4.42
N ASN A 100 -11.66 -9.15 5.61
CA ASN A 100 -12.08 -10.32 6.36
C ASN A 100 -13.40 -10.89 5.83
N GLN A 101 -13.52 -12.21 5.84
CA GLN A 101 -14.79 -12.89 5.66
C GLN A 101 -15.44 -13.12 7.05
N PRO A 102 -16.58 -12.49 7.36
CA PRO A 102 -17.23 -12.70 8.65
C PRO A 102 -17.80 -14.12 8.78
N GLN A 103 -17.96 -14.57 10.02
CA GLN A 103 -18.68 -15.81 10.33
C GLN A 103 -20.20 -15.61 10.16
N PRO A 104 -20.95 -16.63 9.68
CA PRO A 104 -20.52 -18.00 9.35
C PRO A 104 -20.10 -18.18 7.88
N GLN A 105 -19.85 -17.11 7.12
CA GLN A 105 -19.58 -17.21 5.68
C GLN A 105 -18.15 -17.65 5.35
N GLU A 106 -17.23 -17.62 6.31
CA GLU A 106 -15.87 -18.13 6.13
C GLU A 106 -15.85 -19.66 6.14
N VAL A 107 -15.60 -20.25 4.97
CA VAL A 107 -15.69 -21.70 4.76
C VAL A 107 -14.59 -22.49 5.46
N HIS A 108 -13.47 -21.84 5.80
CA HIS A 108 -12.34 -22.45 6.48
C HIS A 108 -12.32 -22.18 7.99
N ALA A 109 -13.39 -21.60 8.55
CA ALA A 109 -13.48 -21.24 9.97
C ALA A 109 -13.15 -22.39 10.94
N ALA A 110 -13.48 -23.63 10.56
CA ALA A 110 -13.21 -24.82 11.37
C ALA A 110 -11.75 -25.32 11.27
N LEU A 111 -10.93 -24.73 10.39
CA LEU A 111 -9.54 -25.15 10.14
C LEU A 111 -8.50 -24.35 10.93
N TYR A 112 -8.93 -23.31 11.66
CA TYR A 112 -8.05 -22.48 12.49
C TYR A 112 -8.76 -22.02 13.76
N ASP A 113 -8.01 -21.75 14.82
CA ASP A 113 -8.57 -21.29 16.10
C ASP A 113 -8.82 -19.77 16.11
N TYR A 114 -7.90 -19.00 15.50
CA TYR A 114 -7.93 -17.54 15.46
C TYR A 114 -7.47 -17.02 14.10
N ASP A 115 -8.24 -16.09 13.53
CA ASP A 115 -7.73 -15.22 12.46
C ASP A 115 -7.05 -14.01 13.12
N ARG A 116 -5.73 -13.97 13.01
CA ARG A 116 -4.88 -12.90 13.54
C ARG A 116 -4.27 -12.05 12.44
N SER A 117 -4.91 -11.98 11.27
CA SER A 117 -4.41 -11.19 10.14
C SER A 117 -4.17 -9.72 10.50
N VAL A 118 -5.00 -9.14 11.37
CA VAL A 118 -4.82 -7.78 11.92
C VAL A 118 -3.47 -7.63 12.64
N GLU A 119 -3.08 -8.61 13.46
CA GLU A 119 -1.85 -8.55 14.25
C GLU A 119 -0.62 -9.11 13.52
N ASN A 120 -0.82 -10.08 12.63
CA ASN A 120 0.22 -10.93 12.06
C ASN A 120 0.31 -10.80 10.53
N THR A 121 0.26 -9.57 10.02
CA THR A 121 0.59 -9.30 8.61
C THR A 121 2.04 -8.87 8.48
N PHE A 122 2.76 -9.49 7.56
CA PHE A 122 4.11 -9.08 7.17
C PHE A 122 4.07 -8.31 5.86
N VAL A 123 4.59 -7.10 5.87
CA VAL A 123 4.88 -6.29 4.68
C VAL A 123 6.40 -6.26 4.52
N ILE A 124 6.89 -6.85 3.44
CA ILE A 124 8.32 -6.93 3.16
C ILE A 124 8.64 -5.90 2.08
N GLY A 125 9.64 -5.07 2.34
CA GLY A 125 10.09 -4.03 1.44
C GLY A 125 11.61 -3.95 1.36
N ALA A 126 12.11 -3.16 0.43
CA ALA A 126 13.53 -2.81 0.32
C ALA A 126 13.69 -1.31 0.60
N GLN A 127 14.68 -0.95 1.41
CA GLN A 127 15.01 0.44 1.67
C GLN A 127 16.19 0.87 0.79
N PHE A 128 16.19 2.14 0.40
CA PHE A 128 17.21 2.73 -0.44
C PHE A 128 17.89 3.90 0.29
N PRO A 129 19.19 4.17 0.00
CA PRO A 129 19.94 5.23 0.66
C PRO A 129 19.43 6.65 0.32
N ALA A 130 18.70 6.80 -0.77
CA ALA A 130 18.10 8.06 -1.23
C ALA A 130 16.67 7.83 -1.73
N LEU A 131 15.86 8.89 -1.80
CA LEU A 131 14.54 8.81 -2.42
C LEU A 131 14.67 8.55 -3.91
N LEU A 132 14.09 7.46 -4.39
CA LEU A 132 14.08 7.12 -5.81
C LEU A 132 13.17 8.08 -6.60
N SER A 133 12.09 8.57 -5.98
CA SER A 133 11.17 9.54 -6.58
C SER A 133 11.82 10.89 -6.87
N ALA A 134 12.84 11.27 -6.10
CA ALA A 134 13.60 12.50 -6.28
C ALA A 134 14.86 12.34 -7.16
N ASN A 135 15.25 11.12 -7.54
CA ASN A 135 16.52 10.84 -8.22
C ASN A 135 16.34 9.90 -9.42
N LEU A 136 15.80 10.40 -10.54
CA LEU A 136 15.47 9.60 -11.71
C LEU A 136 16.66 9.18 -12.59
N GLU A 137 17.82 9.84 -12.46
CA GLU A 137 18.95 9.64 -13.37
C GLU A 137 19.85 8.45 -12.99
N ASP A 138 19.86 8.02 -11.72
CA ASP A 138 20.78 7.00 -11.18
C ASP A 138 20.08 5.77 -10.55
N VAL A 139 18.76 5.65 -10.68
CA VAL A 139 17.95 4.58 -10.02
C VAL A 139 18.47 3.18 -10.31
N ALA A 140 18.97 2.93 -11.54
CA ALA A 140 19.46 1.62 -11.95
C ALA A 140 20.77 1.20 -11.24
N GLN A 141 21.48 2.14 -10.62
CA GLN A 141 22.76 1.91 -9.94
C GLN A 141 22.69 2.03 -8.42
N LEU A 142 21.50 2.28 -7.86
CA LEU A 142 21.30 2.39 -6.42
C LEU A 142 20.79 1.06 -5.86
N PRO A 143 21.67 0.18 -5.35
CA PRO A 143 21.21 -1.04 -4.68
C PRO A 143 20.46 -0.68 -3.38
N PRO A 144 19.49 -1.50 -2.97
CA PRO A 144 18.90 -1.35 -1.65
C PRO A 144 19.96 -1.56 -0.57
N ASN A 145 19.89 -0.80 0.52
CA ASN A 145 20.82 -0.93 1.65
C ASN A 145 20.32 -1.88 2.73
N SER A 146 19.02 -2.15 2.80
CA SER A 146 18.43 -3.11 3.73
C SER A 146 17.12 -3.70 3.19
N LEU A 147 16.78 -4.88 3.72
CA LEU A 147 15.42 -5.40 3.69
C LEU A 147 14.68 -4.90 4.94
N VAL A 148 13.45 -4.46 4.76
CA VAL A 148 12.58 -4.07 5.88
C VAL A 148 11.42 -5.06 6.01
N ILE A 149 11.07 -5.38 7.25
CA ILE A 149 9.90 -6.19 7.60
C ILE A 149 9.02 -5.32 8.49
N ASN A 150 7.80 -5.03 8.05
CA ASN A 150 6.87 -4.13 8.74
C ASN A 150 7.46 -2.75 9.05
N GLY A 151 8.39 -2.28 8.20
CA GLY A 151 9.03 -0.96 8.33
C GLY A 151 10.29 -0.97 9.19
N ASP A 152 10.53 -2.05 9.94
CA ASP A 152 11.72 -2.21 10.74
C ASP A 152 12.85 -2.83 9.90
N ASP A 153 14.05 -2.27 10.06
CA ASP A 153 15.24 -2.63 9.30
C ASP A 153 16.17 -3.60 10.04
N GLU A 154 15.71 -4.22 11.14
CA GLU A 154 16.52 -5.01 12.09
C GLU A 154 17.59 -5.83 11.36
N ASN A 155 18.79 -5.24 11.23
CA ASN A 155 19.88 -5.63 10.33
C ASN A 155 19.83 -7.09 9.81
N PHE A 156 18.99 -7.36 8.80
CA PHE A 156 19.01 -8.62 8.07
C PHE A 156 20.22 -8.57 7.13
N LYS A 157 21.43 -8.72 7.71
CA LYS A 157 22.65 -8.84 6.92
C LYS A 157 22.50 -10.08 6.06
N TYR A 158 22.66 -9.92 4.76
CA TYR A 158 22.79 -11.02 3.81
C TYR A 158 23.87 -11.99 4.33
N VAL A 159 23.45 -13.13 4.88
CA VAL A 159 24.32 -14.28 5.06
C VAL A 159 23.85 -15.29 4.01
N LEU A 160 24.61 -15.38 2.93
CA LEU A 160 24.54 -16.49 1.98
C LEU A 160 25.23 -17.71 2.60
#